data_AF-A0A3M1I880-F1
#
_entry.id   AF-A0A3M1I880-F1
#
_cell.length_a   1.000
_cell.length_b   1.000
_cell.length_c   1.000
_cell.angle_alpha   90.00
_cell.angle_beta   90.00
_cell.angle_gamma   90.00
#
_symmetry.space_group_name_H-M   'P 1'
#
loop_
_entity.id
_entity.type
_entity.pdbx_description
1 polymer ?
#
loop_
_entity_poly.entity_id
_entity_poly.type
_entity_poly.pdbx_seq_one_letter_code
_entity_poly.pdbx_strand_id
1 'polypeptide(L)'
;MKGEFKSFLRKVVVSFFSLLFFLSVVISTYANEITFGAKGKSFRGLYQNVQFNADTNTIQLKVQKPKLPSLQKESYLYIPFDRYQNGQPVIYGGKFLESKFHFMKNPKTLDFAASFEQASHRIKILPDEDSFLYESKRLDNFSIGFFLHPYERKRTMEIFRKISFFSGHKYGIQALWIHEKVRFLFYHFFSSNEQILPKVQIETVDFIPREKWNYILLTYSASSGKLALYLNHRLQQEFFITHTGGPSGNIFNAAFHPWDKGPLVIGEDFLGVLDEILFVPFLIRSENLLYDFGKVKRLGDRFTQPVGSFASQVLDLGHSNNQILSFRAHYHKPEGTNLEFYLRSSNTQFLERDNFPRWIQVRPERKITNIAGRFVQWKAVFYANPQGDKTPVLSEFKIKYRKNLPPSAPIRLRVLQAKDEQVTLIFQRNAELDVIRGGRYHIYYGIEPYKALGVIRYKKLIRNEDGSWQKIPVTDKNSRYETKDLRFKNRLVVHIDNDLIIQNLLYMKENPSLYYENPLLQKGIPMYFWVTACDNAYSESPENWDHESKPSRAVVARP
;
A
#
# COMPACT_ATOMS: atom_id res chain seq x y z
N MET A 1 -5.54 -72.03 -26.51
CA MET A 1 -5.50 -71.35 -25.20
C MET A 1 -4.41 -70.26 -25.04
N LYS A 2 -3.18 -70.38 -25.58
CA LYS A 2 -2.15 -69.32 -25.39
C LYS A 2 -2.37 -68.02 -26.21
N GLY A 3 -3.11 -68.08 -27.32
CA GLY A 3 -3.34 -66.91 -28.20
C GLY A 3 -4.39 -65.92 -27.67
N GLU A 4 -5.47 -66.42 -27.06
CA GLU A 4 -6.58 -65.58 -26.58
C GLU A 4 -6.22 -64.81 -25.30
N PHE A 5 -5.41 -65.39 -24.42
CA PHE A 5 -4.97 -64.71 -23.19
C PHE A 5 -4.07 -63.48 -23.49
N LYS A 6 -3.25 -63.56 -24.55
CA LYS A 6 -2.38 -62.47 -24.98
C LYS A 6 -3.16 -61.32 -25.62
N SER A 7 -4.24 -61.64 -26.34
CA SER A 7 -5.18 -60.66 -26.91
C SER A 7 -5.99 -59.94 -25.81
N PHE A 8 -6.44 -60.69 -24.81
CA PHE A 8 -7.17 -60.14 -23.66
C PHE A 8 -6.28 -59.20 -22.83
N LEU A 9 -5.04 -59.59 -22.49
CA LEU A 9 -4.11 -58.70 -21.79
C LEU A 9 -3.77 -57.44 -22.58
N ARG A 10 -3.62 -57.53 -23.91
CA ARG A 10 -3.35 -56.34 -24.74
C ARG A 10 -4.53 -55.37 -24.75
N LYS A 11 -5.78 -55.87 -24.80
CA LYS A 11 -6.99 -55.03 -24.70
C LYS A 11 -7.17 -54.41 -23.31
N VAL A 12 -6.87 -55.15 -22.25
CA VAL A 12 -6.94 -54.63 -20.87
C VAL A 12 -5.87 -53.57 -20.62
N VAL A 13 -4.63 -53.76 -21.07
CA VAL A 13 -3.55 -52.79 -20.91
C VAL A 13 -3.78 -51.54 -21.76
N VAL A 14 -4.30 -51.66 -22.99
CA VAL A 14 -4.66 -50.51 -23.83
C VAL A 14 -5.85 -49.75 -23.25
N SER A 15 -6.87 -50.42 -22.70
CA SER A 15 -7.96 -49.76 -21.97
C SER A 15 -7.49 -49.10 -20.68
N PHE A 16 -6.54 -49.69 -19.95
CA PHE A 16 -5.98 -49.10 -18.73
C PHE A 16 -5.13 -47.86 -19.03
N PHE A 17 -4.32 -47.90 -20.09
CA PHE A 17 -3.56 -46.73 -20.55
C PHE A 17 -4.48 -45.64 -21.13
N SER A 18 -5.55 -46.01 -21.84
CA SER A 18 -6.54 -45.04 -22.34
C SER A 18 -7.33 -44.39 -21.20
N LEU A 19 -7.64 -45.15 -20.14
CA LEU A 19 -8.29 -44.63 -18.93
C LEU A 19 -7.35 -43.73 -18.11
N LEU A 20 -6.05 -44.04 -18.04
CA LEU A 20 -5.02 -43.20 -17.43
C LEU A 20 -4.72 -41.94 -18.25
N PHE A 21 -4.80 -42.02 -19.58
CA PHE A 21 -4.66 -40.85 -20.46
C PHE A 21 -5.92 -39.96 -20.43
N PHE A 22 -7.12 -40.54 -20.29
CA PHE A 22 -8.33 -39.76 -20.02
C PHE A 22 -8.36 -39.20 -18.59
N LEU A 23 -7.80 -39.88 -17.59
CA LEU A 23 -7.66 -39.33 -16.23
C LEU A 23 -6.61 -38.21 -16.16
N SER A 24 -5.55 -38.26 -16.97
CA SER A 24 -4.55 -37.18 -17.02
C SER A 24 -5.01 -35.98 -17.84
N VAL A 25 -5.93 -36.17 -18.80
CA VAL A 25 -6.49 -35.10 -19.63
C VAL A 25 -7.70 -34.40 -18.98
N VAL A 26 -8.35 -34.98 -17.97
CA VAL A 26 -9.50 -34.35 -17.27
C VAL A 26 -9.11 -33.60 -15.98
N ILE A 27 -7.84 -33.63 -15.57
CA ILE A 27 -7.31 -32.75 -14.51
C ILE A 27 -6.52 -31.58 -15.14
N SER A 28 -7.00 -31.02 -16.26
CA SER A 28 -6.76 -29.59 -16.45
C SER A 28 -7.68 -28.87 -15.47
N THR A 29 -7.23 -28.69 -14.23
CA THR A 29 -7.90 -27.74 -13.33
C THR A 29 -7.99 -26.43 -14.10
N TYR A 30 -9.20 -25.96 -14.39
CA TYR A 30 -9.47 -24.68 -15.08
C TYR A 30 -8.97 -23.52 -14.20
N ALA A 31 -7.65 -23.38 -14.13
CA ALA A 31 -6.97 -22.31 -13.45
C ALA A 31 -7.04 -21.11 -14.38
N ASN A 32 -7.65 -20.05 -13.88
CA ASN A 32 -7.70 -18.77 -14.56
C ASN A 32 -6.40 -18.01 -14.23
N GLU A 33 -5.89 -17.22 -15.17
CA GLU A 33 -4.69 -16.42 -14.98
C GLU A 33 -4.99 -14.93 -15.20
N ILE A 34 -4.44 -14.06 -14.35
CA ILE A 34 -4.38 -12.62 -14.58
C ILE A 34 -2.91 -12.23 -14.60
N THR A 35 -2.47 -11.57 -15.68
CA THR A 35 -1.08 -11.15 -15.88
C THR A 35 -0.98 -9.63 -15.87
N PHE A 36 0.01 -9.09 -15.17
CA PHE A 36 0.43 -7.69 -15.14
C PHE A 36 1.86 -7.57 -15.67
N GLY A 37 2.18 -6.48 -16.36
CA GLY A 37 3.47 -6.25 -17.00
C GLY A 37 3.40 -6.30 -18.52
N ALA A 38 4.54 -6.40 -19.21
CA ALA A 38 4.65 -6.20 -20.66
C ALA A 38 3.67 -7.02 -21.53
N LYS A 39 3.31 -8.23 -21.09
CA LYS A 39 2.39 -9.15 -21.79
C LYS A 39 0.96 -9.15 -21.22
N GLY A 40 0.62 -8.20 -20.35
CA GLY A 40 -0.64 -8.19 -19.61
C GLY A 40 -1.16 -6.79 -19.30
N LYS A 41 -1.96 -6.68 -18.22
CA LYS A 41 -2.46 -5.40 -17.74
C LYS A 41 -1.28 -4.52 -17.30
N SER A 42 -1.34 -3.22 -17.59
CA SER A 42 -0.37 -2.25 -17.04
C SER A 42 -0.46 -2.25 -15.50
N PHE A 43 0.68 -1.99 -14.85
CA PHE A 43 0.73 -1.79 -13.41
C PHE A 43 -0.02 -0.50 -13.02
N ARG A 44 -1.32 -0.60 -12.72
CA ARG A 44 -2.12 0.48 -12.18
C ARG A 44 -2.39 0.22 -10.69
N GLY A 45 -2.35 1.26 -9.87
CA GLY A 45 -2.56 1.16 -8.42
C GLY A 45 -1.84 2.24 -7.63
N LEU A 46 -1.55 1.95 -6.36
CA LEU A 46 -0.91 2.86 -5.42
C LEU A 46 0.60 2.72 -5.45
N TYR A 47 1.29 3.84 -5.63
CA TYR A 47 2.74 3.94 -5.69
C TYR A 47 3.27 4.68 -4.47
N GLN A 48 4.17 4.05 -3.72
CA GLN A 48 4.89 4.69 -2.62
C GLN A 48 6.39 4.46 -2.78
N ASN A 49 7.14 5.53 -3.03
CA ASN A 49 8.60 5.48 -3.25
C ASN A 49 9.05 4.51 -4.35
N VAL A 50 8.19 4.20 -5.32
CA VAL A 50 8.50 3.40 -6.53
C VAL A 50 8.10 4.19 -7.79
N GLN A 51 8.73 3.87 -8.92
CA GLN A 51 8.46 4.48 -10.22
C GLN A 51 8.04 3.42 -11.23
N PHE A 52 7.09 3.79 -12.08
CA PHE A 52 6.65 3.01 -13.23
C PHE A 52 7.38 3.50 -14.48
N ASN A 53 8.01 2.59 -15.22
CA ASN A 53 8.54 2.86 -16.55
C ASN A 53 7.51 2.36 -17.57
N ALA A 54 6.94 3.29 -18.35
CA ALA A 54 5.89 2.99 -19.32
C ALA A 54 6.41 2.20 -20.53
N ASP A 55 7.64 2.46 -20.98
CA ASP A 55 8.22 1.85 -22.17
C ASP A 55 8.48 0.35 -21.97
N THR A 56 8.98 0.00 -20.78
CA THR A 56 9.29 -1.38 -20.40
C THR A 56 8.17 -2.03 -19.59
N ASN A 57 7.14 -1.27 -19.19
CA ASN A 57 6.06 -1.67 -18.29
C ASN A 57 6.59 -2.33 -16.99
N THR A 58 7.64 -1.74 -16.39
CA THR A 58 8.30 -2.25 -15.18
C THR A 58 8.13 -1.31 -13.99
N ILE A 59 8.16 -1.85 -12.78
CA ILE A 59 8.21 -1.07 -11.53
C ILE A 59 9.57 -1.27 -10.87
N GLN A 60 10.15 -0.18 -10.36
CA GLN A 60 11.37 -0.22 -9.56
C GLN A 60 11.31 0.82 -8.44
N LEU A 61 12.14 0.66 -7.39
CA LEU A 61 12.24 1.69 -6.36
C LEU A 61 12.67 3.02 -7.00
N LYS A 62 12.08 4.13 -6.54
CA LYS A 62 12.65 5.46 -6.80
C LYS A 62 13.92 5.55 -5.97
N VAL A 63 15.02 5.05 -6.52
CA VAL A 63 16.36 5.42 -6.07
C VAL A 63 16.60 6.81 -6.65
N GLN A 64 15.96 7.82 -6.06
CA GLN A 64 16.34 9.19 -6.39
C GLN A 64 17.74 9.39 -5.81
N LYS A 65 18.75 9.51 -6.68
CA LYS A 65 19.63 10.66 -6.52
C LYS A 65 18.74 11.89 -6.76
N PRO A 66 18.73 12.92 -5.89
CA PRO A 66 17.96 14.12 -6.13
C PRO A 66 18.41 14.62 -7.49
N LYS A 67 17.46 14.68 -8.41
CA LYS A 67 17.61 15.65 -9.47
C LYS A 67 17.52 17.00 -8.75
N LEU A 68 18.68 17.63 -8.59
CA LEU A 68 18.97 19.01 -8.17
C LEU A 68 18.65 20.15 -9.19
N PRO A 69 17.82 20.02 -10.27
CA PRO A 69 17.53 21.17 -11.14
C PRO A 69 16.74 22.34 -10.51
N SER A 70 16.00 22.16 -9.41
CA SER A 70 15.21 23.27 -8.83
C SER A 70 15.96 24.11 -7.81
N LEU A 71 16.91 23.52 -7.05
CA LEU A 71 17.72 24.28 -6.09
C LEU A 71 18.59 25.34 -6.78
N GLN A 72 19.09 25.08 -7.98
CA GLN A 72 19.91 26.05 -8.73
C GLN A 72 19.20 27.39 -9.03
N LYS A 73 17.87 27.35 -9.20
CA LYS A 73 17.06 28.53 -9.53
C LYS A 73 16.38 29.15 -8.31
N GLU A 74 16.18 28.37 -7.27
CA GLU A 74 15.39 28.76 -6.09
C GLU A 74 16.27 28.93 -4.84
N SER A 75 17.56 28.59 -4.87
CA SER A 75 18.46 28.79 -3.73
C SER A 75 18.96 30.22 -3.65
N TYR A 76 19.05 30.74 -2.43
CA TYR A 76 19.75 31.99 -2.14
C TYR A 76 21.27 31.85 -2.18
N LEU A 77 21.77 30.67 -1.80
CA LEU A 77 23.15 30.25 -1.98
C LEU A 77 23.18 28.72 -2.04
N TYR A 78 23.92 28.17 -3.00
CA TYR A 78 24.18 26.73 -3.05
C TYR A 78 25.58 26.43 -3.56
N ILE A 79 26.30 25.59 -2.81
CA ILE A 79 27.64 25.10 -3.13
C ILE A 79 27.63 23.57 -3.08
N PRO A 80 27.50 22.87 -4.23
CA PRO A 80 27.47 21.42 -4.31
C PRO A 80 28.85 20.77 -4.12
N PHE A 81 29.93 21.47 -4.45
CA PHE A 81 31.29 20.92 -4.60
C PHE A 81 31.47 19.82 -5.67
N ASP A 82 30.41 19.30 -6.29
CA ASP A 82 30.46 18.26 -7.35
C ASP A 82 30.97 18.72 -8.72
N ARG A 83 30.91 20.03 -9.00
CA ARG A 83 31.22 20.59 -10.32
C ARG A 83 32.25 21.68 -10.21
N TYR A 84 33.12 21.75 -11.21
CA TYR A 84 34.26 22.66 -11.23
C TYR A 84 34.27 23.51 -12.50
N GLN A 85 34.56 24.80 -12.33
CA GLN A 85 34.81 25.73 -13.41
C GLN A 85 35.98 26.64 -13.03
N ASN A 86 36.99 26.73 -13.91
CA ASN A 86 38.11 27.66 -13.78
C ASN A 86 38.87 27.64 -12.43
N GLY A 87 39.09 26.48 -11.83
CA GLY A 87 39.82 26.46 -10.56
C GLY A 87 38.94 26.58 -9.30
N GLN A 88 37.62 26.67 -9.45
CA GLN A 88 36.68 26.87 -8.34
C GLN A 88 35.45 25.94 -8.42
N PRO A 89 34.86 25.57 -7.27
CA PRO A 89 33.58 24.86 -7.27
C PRO A 89 32.50 25.76 -7.91
N VAL A 90 31.50 25.16 -8.53
CA VAL A 90 30.33 25.94 -8.98
C VAL A 90 29.57 26.47 -7.75
N ILE A 91 29.09 27.70 -7.86
CA ILE A 91 28.27 28.38 -6.86
C ILE A 91 27.03 28.94 -7.54
N TYR A 92 25.90 28.89 -6.85
CA TYR A 92 24.65 29.55 -7.25
C TYR A 92 24.29 30.57 -6.17
N GLY A 93 23.93 31.81 -6.54
CA GLY A 93 23.56 32.86 -5.59
C GLY A 93 24.72 33.65 -4.98
N GLY A 94 25.89 33.68 -5.63
CA GLY A 94 27.02 34.49 -5.21
C GLY A 94 28.30 34.30 -6.04
N LYS A 95 29.36 35.02 -5.65
CA LYS A 95 30.69 34.98 -6.27
C LYS A 95 31.77 34.70 -5.25
N PHE A 96 32.76 33.89 -5.60
CA PHE A 96 33.94 33.67 -4.74
C PHE A 96 34.83 34.92 -4.71
N LEU A 97 35.14 35.38 -3.49
CA LEU A 97 36.25 36.30 -3.22
C LEU A 97 37.53 35.53 -2.89
N GLU A 98 37.40 34.38 -2.22
CA GLU A 98 38.49 33.48 -1.85
C GLU A 98 37.95 32.05 -1.79
N SER A 99 38.72 31.05 -2.26
CA SER A 99 38.32 29.65 -2.23
C SER A 99 39.54 28.76 -1.98
N LYS A 100 39.95 28.64 -0.71
CA LYS A 100 41.10 27.85 -0.28
C LYS A 100 40.64 26.65 0.53
N PHE A 101 40.73 25.45 -0.05
CA PHE A 101 40.42 24.18 0.60
C PHE A 101 41.00 23.04 -0.25
N HIS A 102 41.03 21.82 0.27
CA HIS A 102 41.37 20.63 -0.52
C HIS A 102 40.10 19.90 -0.95
N PHE A 103 40.07 19.45 -2.21
CA PHE A 103 39.00 18.58 -2.66
C PHE A 103 39.19 17.17 -2.10
N MET A 104 38.17 16.68 -1.42
CA MET A 104 38.12 15.31 -0.94
C MET A 104 36.93 14.60 -1.56
N LYS A 105 37.13 13.36 -2.03
CA LYS A 105 36.00 12.55 -2.49
C LYS A 105 35.12 12.19 -1.28
N ASN A 106 33.85 12.55 -1.33
CA ASN A 106 32.91 12.22 -0.29
C ASN A 106 32.38 10.78 -0.49
N PRO A 107 32.66 9.84 0.43
CA PRO A 107 32.20 8.45 0.31
C PRO A 107 30.67 8.30 0.50
N LYS A 108 29.96 9.35 0.90
CA LYS A 108 28.49 9.36 1.04
C LYS A 108 27.76 9.84 -0.21
N THR A 109 28.18 10.94 -0.82
CA THR A 109 27.55 11.48 -2.05
C THR A 109 28.14 10.85 -3.33
N LEU A 110 29.33 10.23 -3.21
CA LEU A 110 30.17 9.70 -4.31
C LEU A 110 30.80 10.80 -5.19
N ASP A 111 30.63 12.06 -4.79
CA ASP A 111 31.14 13.24 -5.47
C ASP A 111 32.24 13.92 -4.61
N PHE A 112 32.46 15.23 -4.75
CA PHE A 112 33.55 15.95 -4.09
C PHE A 112 33.03 16.83 -2.96
N ALA A 113 33.84 17.02 -1.92
CA ALA A 113 33.56 17.89 -0.78
C ALA A 113 34.78 18.76 -0.47
N ALA A 114 34.59 19.81 0.33
CA ALA A 114 35.66 20.74 0.73
C ALA A 114 36.28 20.34 2.07
N SER A 115 37.57 19.98 2.06
CA SER A 115 38.36 19.70 3.25
C SER A 115 39.14 20.93 3.73
N PHE A 116 38.97 21.25 5.01
CA PHE A 116 39.60 22.35 5.72
C PHE A 116 40.58 21.76 6.73
N GLU A 117 41.87 21.74 6.37
CA GLU A 117 42.94 21.09 7.16
C GLU A 117 44.06 22.07 7.54
N GLN A 118 44.15 23.21 6.86
CA GLN A 118 45.19 24.21 7.09
C GLN A 118 44.56 25.50 7.63
N ALA A 119 45.30 26.26 8.44
CA ALA A 119 44.84 27.54 9.00
C ALA A 119 44.49 28.60 7.93
N SER A 120 45.03 28.45 6.72
CA SER A 120 44.74 29.32 5.58
C SER A 120 43.46 28.92 4.82
N HIS A 121 42.91 27.73 5.07
CA HIS A 121 41.73 27.24 4.38
C HIS A 121 40.50 28.03 4.82
N ARG A 122 39.76 28.53 3.84
CA ARG A 122 38.49 29.24 3.97
C ARG A 122 37.90 29.48 2.60
N ILE A 123 36.59 29.62 2.59
CA ILE A 123 35.83 30.10 1.44
C ILE A 123 35.22 31.45 1.85
N LYS A 124 35.41 32.48 1.01
CA LYS A 124 34.75 33.78 1.14
C LYS A 124 33.89 34.01 -0.07
N ILE A 125 32.62 34.29 0.17
CA ILE A 125 31.62 34.50 -0.87
C ILE A 125 31.01 35.87 -0.68
N LEU A 126 30.97 36.64 -1.75
CA LEU A 126 30.08 37.79 -1.85
C LEU A 126 28.74 37.27 -2.39
N PRO A 127 27.65 37.29 -1.60
CA PRO A 127 26.34 36.90 -2.10
C PRO A 127 25.87 37.84 -3.22
N ASP A 128 25.03 37.33 -4.12
CA ASP A 128 24.43 38.16 -5.17
C ASP A 128 23.50 39.22 -4.56
N GLU A 129 23.32 40.36 -5.24
CA GLU A 129 22.54 41.48 -4.68
C GLU A 129 21.06 41.13 -4.42
N ASP A 130 20.51 40.21 -5.21
CA ASP A 130 19.15 39.68 -5.06
C ASP A 130 19.05 38.55 -4.02
N SER A 131 20.17 38.11 -3.43
CA SER A 131 20.19 37.15 -2.32
C SER A 131 19.80 37.86 -1.03
N PHE A 132 19.00 37.23 -0.18
CA PHE A 132 18.72 37.77 1.16
C PHE A 132 19.98 37.89 2.04
N LEU A 133 21.05 37.18 1.68
CA LEU A 133 22.33 37.36 2.32
C LEU A 133 22.89 38.75 2.00
N TYR A 134 22.48 39.42 0.94
CA TYR A 134 22.87 40.80 0.63
C TYR A 134 21.85 41.84 1.10
N GLU A 135 20.56 41.48 1.13
CA GLU A 135 19.46 42.42 1.36
C GLU A 135 18.95 42.48 2.81
N SER A 136 18.55 43.68 3.25
CA SER A 136 17.97 43.93 4.59
C SER A 136 16.46 43.75 4.66
N LYS A 137 15.87 43.07 3.68
CA LYS A 137 14.44 42.79 3.68
C LYS A 137 14.11 41.73 4.72
N ARG A 138 12.90 41.83 5.24
CA ARG A 138 12.29 40.79 6.07
C ARG A 138 12.30 39.48 5.31
N LEU A 139 12.87 38.45 5.92
CA LEU A 139 12.88 37.09 5.38
C LEU A 139 11.53 36.42 5.63
N ASP A 140 11.05 35.75 4.60
CA ASP A 140 9.99 34.76 4.72
C ASP A 140 10.56 33.46 5.34
N ASN A 141 10.07 32.31 4.90
CA ASN A 141 10.63 31.03 5.31
C ASN A 141 12.08 30.92 4.86
N PHE A 142 12.90 30.24 5.65
CA PHE A 142 14.22 29.85 5.17
C PHE A 142 14.68 28.51 5.74
N SER A 143 15.61 27.89 5.01
CA SER A 143 16.37 26.76 5.54
C SER A 143 17.85 26.91 5.25
N ILE A 144 18.67 26.46 6.20
CA ILE A 144 20.13 26.37 6.09
C ILE A 144 20.51 24.90 6.29
N GLY A 145 21.26 24.33 5.36
CA GLY A 145 21.69 22.93 5.43
C GLY A 145 23.13 22.74 4.96
N PHE A 146 23.78 21.71 5.50
CA PHE A 146 25.11 21.29 5.08
C PHE A 146 25.45 19.92 5.66
N PHE A 147 26.31 19.19 4.97
CA PHE A 147 27.01 18.04 5.54
C PHE A 147 28.29 18.50 6.23
N LEU A 148 28.62 17.84 7.33
CA LEU A 148 29.85 18.07 8.07
C LEU A 148 30.51 16.75 8.48
N HIS A 149 31.83 16.70 8.40
CA HIS A 149 32.67 15.60 8.85
C HIS A 149 33.83 16.17 9.67
N PRO A 150 33.69 16.25 10.99
CA PRO A 150 34.66 16.92 11.85
C PRO A 150 35.82 15.98 12.20
N TYR A 151 37.06 16.47 12.12
CA TYR A 151 38.26 15.71 12.46
C TYR A 151 38.63 15.83 13.94
N GLU A 152 38.76 17.06 14.44
CA GLU A 152 39.33 17.32 15.77
C GLU A 152 38.32 17.79 16.83
N ARG A 153 38.68 17.59 18.10
CA ARG A 153 38.05 18.26 19.25
C ARG A 153 38.79 19.56 19.56
N LYS A 154 38.72 20.56 18.68
CA LYS A 154 38.97 21.95 19.12
C LYS A 154 37.81 22.41 20.00
N ARG A 155 38.09 23.25 20.99
CA ARG A 155 37.10 23.72 21.98
C ARG A 155 35.94 24.47 21.30
N THR A 156 36.25 25.21 20.23
CA THR A 156 35.31 25.90 19.34
C THR A 156 35.91 25.95 17.94
N MET A 157 35.15 25.60 16.91
CA MET A 157 35.49 25.83 15.50
C MET A 157 34.34 26.55 14.81
N GLU A 158 34.64 27.36 13.81
CA GLU A 158 33.63 28.07 13.03
C GLU A 158 33.32 27.32 11.74
N ILE A 159 32.06 26.95 11.54
CA ILE A 159 31.62 26.27 10.32
C ILE A 159 31.38 27.33 9.24
N PHE A 160 30.60 28.36 9.58
CA PHE A 160 30.45 29.54 8.77
C PHE A 160 30.07 30.76 9.61
N ARG A 161 30.33 31.95 9.08
CA ARG A 161 29.81 33.20 9.61
C ARG A 161 29.45 34.18 8.50
N LYS A 162 28.42 34.96 8.75
CA LYS A 162 28.17 36.23 8.08
C LYS A 162 27.83 37.24 9.17
N ILE A 163 28.86 38.00 9.55
CA ILE A 163 28.83 38.89 10.70
C ILE A 163 29.36 40.25 10.31
N SER A 164 28.65 41.28 10.75
CA SER A 164 29.09 42.68 10.70
C SER A 164 29.04 43.32 12.09
N PHE A 165 29.80 44.40 12.28
CA PHE A 165 29.82 45.17 13.53
C PHE A 165 29.36 46.61 13.26
N PHE A 166 28.32 47.05 13.97
CA PHE A 166 27.81 48.42 13.89
C PHE A 166 27.65 48.98 15.31
N SER A 167 28.23 50.15 15.55
CA SER A 167 28.21 50.84 16.85
C SER A 167 28.62 49.93 18.03
N GLY A 168 29.61 49.06 17.83
CA GLY A 168 30.10 48.12 18.85
C GLY A 168 29.26 46.85 19.02
N HIS A 169 28.12 46.71 18.32
CA HIS A 169 27.26 45.53 18.38
C HIS A 169 27.49 44.60 17.18
N LYS A 170 27.40 43.29 17.45
CA LYS A 170 27.51 42.22 16.44
C LYS A 170 26.15 41.99 15.78
N TYR A 171 26.11 41.86 14.45
CA TYR A 171 24.91 41.58 13.66
C TYR A 171 25.16 40.38 12.74
N GLY A 172 24.12 39.57 12.50
CA GLY A 172 24.14 38.49 11.51
C GLY A 172 24.11 37.09 12.11
N ILE A 173 24.63 36.11 11.36
CA ILE A 173 24.49 34.68 11.67
C ILE A 173 25.85 33.97 11.74
N GLN A 174 25.95 32.96 12.60
CA GLN A 174 27.16 32.17 12.79
C GLN A 174 26.80 30.73 13.17
N ALA A 175 27.45 29.76 12.55
CA ALA A 175 27.36 28.35 12.92
C ALA A 175 28.71 27.89 13.48
N LEU A 176 28.68 27.32 14.67
CA LEU A 176 29.86 26.88 15.42
C LEU A 176 29.79 25.40 15.73
N TRP A 177 30.94 24.74 15.70
CA TRP A 177 31.15 23.45 16.32
C TRP A 177 31.75 23.65 17.71
N ILE A 178 31.00 23.32 18.76
CA ILE A 178 31.42 23.50 20.16
C ILE A 178 31.06 22.25 20.95
N HIS A 179 32.03 21.64 21.64
CA HIS A 179 31.81 20.46 22.48
C HIS A 179 31.00 19.34 21.77
N GLU A 180 31.39 19.01 20.54
CA GLU A 180 30.73 17.98 19.72
C GLU A 180 29.28 18.30 19.33
N LYS A 181 28.89 19.57 19.36
CA LYS A 181 27.57 20.04 18.96
C LYS A 181 27.68 21.13 17.92
N VAL A 182 26.68 21.21 17.05
CA VAL A 182 26.52 22.37 16.17
C VAL A 182 25.59 23.37 16.84
N ARG A 183 26.05 24.61 16.93
CA ARG A 183 25.33 25.74 17.52
C ARG A 183 25.18 26.85 16.49
N PHE A 184 23.95 27.25 16.23
CA PHE A 184 23.65 28.46 15.47
C PHE A 184 23.45 29.63 16.42
N LEU A 185 24.05 30.75 16.06
CA LEU A 185 23.97 32.03 16.75
C LEU A 185 23.45 33.08 15.78
N PHE A 186 22.44 33.82 16.23
CA PHE A 186 21.80 34.89 15.50
C PHE A 186 21.92 36.15 16.34
N TYR A 187 22.64 37.16 15.87
CA TYR A 187 22.88 38.40 16.60
C TYR A 187 22.09 39.54 15.96
N HIS A 188 21.21 40.19 16.72
CA HIS A 188 20.35 41.28 16.22
C HIS A 188 19.67 40.94 14.87
N PHE A 189 19.33 39.67 14.68
CA PHE A 189 18.83 39.14 13.42
C PHE A 189 17.30 39.01 13.41
N PHE A 190 16.70 38.88 14.59
CA PHE A 190 15.26 38.76 14.76
C PHE A 190 14.72 40.04 15.38
N SER A 191 13.79 40.72 14.70
CA SER A 191 13.21 41.98 15.15
C SER A 191 11.70 42.05 14.92
N SER A 192 11.03 42.82 15.77
CA SER A 192 9.66 43.28 15.59
C SER A 192 9.67 44.81 15.57
N ASN A 193 8.51 45.44 15.38
CA ASN A 193 8.41 46.91 15.39
C ASN A 193 8.81 47.54 16.73
N GLU A 194 8.75 46.77 17.83
CA GLU A 194 8.97 47.26 19.19
C GLU A 194 10.32 46.86 19.76
N GLN A 195 10.87 45.72 19.31
CA GLN A 195 12.04 45.11 19.94
C GLN A 195 12.90 44.36 18.93
N ILE A 196 14.22 44.49 19.07
CA ILE A 196 15.22 43.64 18.42
C ILE A 196 15.81 42.67 19.45
N LEU A 197 15.87 41.38 19.10
CA LEU A 197 16.48 40.37 19.96
C LEU A 197 18.00 40.44 19.83
N PRO A 198 18.74 40.71 20.94
CA PRO A 198 20.19 40.88 20.85
C PRO A 198 20.91 39.60 20.43
N LYS A 199 20.38 38.44 20.85
CA LYS A 199 20.93 37.13 20.52
C LYS A 199 19.87 36.03 20.58
N VAL A 200 19.79 35.19 19.55
CA VAL A 200 19.05 33.91 19.55
C VAL A 200 20.05 32.78 19.31
N GLN A 201 19.87 31.66 20.01
CA GLN A 201 20.75 30.49 19.93
C GLN A 201 19.92 29.21 19.86
N ILE A 202 20.35 28.28 19.00
CA ILE A 202 19.82 26.92 18.92
C ILE A 202 20.97 25.94 18.67
N GLU A 203 20.96 24.78 19.33
CA GLU A 203 22.06 23.82 19.21
C GLU A 203 21.57 22.37 19.18
N THR A 204 22.41 21.48 18.66
CA THR A 204 22.09 20.05 18.66
C THR A 204 22.06 19.51 20.08
N VAL A 205 21.04 18.72 20.40
CA VAL A 205 20.94 18.05 21.70
C VAL A 205 21.93 16.89 21.75
N ASP A 206 21.95 16.09 20.69
CA ASP A 206 22.88 14.99 20.52
C ASP A 206 24.29 15.46 20.18
N PHE A 207 25.27 14.68 20.63
CA PHE A 207 26.64 14.80 20.21
C PHE A 207 26.81 14.27 18.78
N ILE A 208 27.61 15.00 18.01
CA ILE A 208 27.95 14.66 16.65
C ILE A 208 29.30 13.93 16.69
N PRO A 209 29.35 12.67 16.23
CA PRO A 209 30.58 11.88 16.30
C PRO A 209 31.62 12.40 15.29
N ARG A 210 32.88 12.38 15.72
CA ARG A 210 34.06 12.61 14.88
C ARG A 210 34.20 11.56 13.79
N GLU A 211 34.94 11.92 12.74
CA GLU A 211 35.26 11.01 11.63
C GLU A 211 34.01 10.37 11.02
N LYS A 212 32.89 11.10 11.11
CA LYS A 212 31.59 10.67 10.60
C LYS A 212 30.91 11.86 9.97
N TRP A 213 30.35 11.58 8.81
CA TRP A 213 29.50 12.52 8.09
C TRP A 213 28.15 12.64 8.78
N ASN A 214 27.76 13.88 9.05
CA ASN A 214 26.49 14.24 9.65
C ASN A 214 25.84 15.34 8.83
N TYR A 215 24.51 15.35 8.78
CA TYR A 215 23.74 16.37 8.09
C TYR A 215 23.05 17.28 9.10
N ILE A 216 23.24 18.58 8.94
CA ILE A 216 22.59 19.61 9.74
C ILE A 216 21.56 20.31 8.87
N LEU A 217 20.38 20.50 9.43
CA LEU A 217 19.33 21.32 8.82
C LEU A 217 18.71 22.22 9.87
N LEU A 218 18.68 23.51 9.58
CA LEU A 218 17.97 24.52 10.34
C LEU A 218 16.84 25.07 9.48
N THR A 219 15.65 25.21 10.04
CA THR A 219 14.49 25.76 9.34
C THR A 219 13.81 26.84 10.17
N TYR A 220 13.41 27.94 9.54
CA TYR A 220 12.59 28.98 10.16
C TYR A 220 11.34 29.25 9.34
N SER A 221 10.19 29.28 10.01
CA SER A 221 8.88 29.56 9.42
C SER A 221 8.42 30.97 9.79
N ALA A 222 8.35 31.89 8.81
CA ALA A 222 7.93 33.27 9.05
C ALA A 222 6.43 33.40 9.39
N SER A 223 5.60 32.42 9.02
CA SER A 223 4.17 32.42 9.32
C SER A 223 3.84 32.01 10.76
N SER A 224 4.75 31.27 11.42
CA SER A 224 4.54 30.77 12.78
C SER A 224 5.63 31.22 13.76
N GLY A 225 6.72 31.82 13.29
CA GLY A 225 7.93 32.10 14.06
C GLY A 225 8.71 30.85 14.49
N LYS A 226 8.40 29.67 13.96
CA LYS A 226 9.01 28.42 14.42
C LYS A 226 10.44 28.29 13.90
N LEU A 227 11.42 28.16 14.80
CA LEU A 227 12.80 27.81 14.50
C LEU A 227 13.05 26.36 14.94
N ALA A 228 13.51 25.51 14.03
CA ALA A 228 13.74 24.09 14.31
C ALA A 228 15.09 23.64 13.74
N LEU A 229 15.81 22.85 14.52
CA LEU A 229 17.11 22.29 14.19
C LEU A 229 17.03 20.76 14.14
N TYR A 230 17.58 20.19 13.09
CA TYR A 230 17.62 18.76 12.84
C TYR A 230 19.07 18.29 12.68
N LEU A 231 19.35 17.11 13.21
CA LEU A 231 20.60 16.37 13.02
C LEU A 231 20.24 15.03 12.42
N ASN A 232 20.79 14.73 11.24
CA ASN A 232 20.52 13.47 10.52
C ASN A 232 19.01 13.17 10.42
N HIS A 233 18.23 14.19 10.04
CA HIS A 233 16.75 14.17 9.90
C HIS A 233 15.96 14.05 11.20
N ARG A 234 16.62 13.94 12.36
CA ARG A 234 15.95 13.90 13.66
C ARG A 234 15.88 15.30 14.25
N LEU A 235 14.67 15.74 14.59
CA LEU A 235 14.46 16.98 15.34
C LEU A 235 15.31 16.94 16.61
N GLN A 236 16.13 17.97 16.79
CA GLN A 236 17.00 18.15 17.96
C GLN A 236 16.35 19.13 18.92
N GLN A 237 15.98 20.30 18.40
CA GLN A 237 15.41 21.38 19.19
C GLN A 237 14.47 22.17 18.30
N GLU A 238 13.40 22.69 18.89
CA GLU A 238 12.53 23.68 18.28
C GLU A 238 11.97 24.64 19.32
N PHE A 239 11.71 25.87 18.92
CA PHE A 239 10.99 26.87 19.70
C PHE A 239 10.42 27.95 18.78
N PHE A 240 9.57 28.82 19.34
CA PHE A 240 8.93 29.90 18.60
C PHE A 240 9.64 31.23 18.91
N ILE A 241 10.09 31.92 17.86
CA ILE A 241 10.64 33.27 17.92
C ILE A 241 9.48 34.27 17.93
N THR A 242 8.74 34.27 19.03
CA THR A 242 7.59 35.13 19.25
C THR A 242 7.69 35.81 20.62
N HIS A 243 6.95 36.90 20.82
CA HIS A 243 6.90 37.61 22.10
C HIS A 243 6.51 36.73 23.30
N THR A 244 5.71 35.68 23.07
CA THR A 244 5.27 34.75 24.13
C THR A 244 6.11 33.48 24.21
N GLY A 245 7.03 33.25 23.26
CA GLY A 245 7.73 31.98 23.10
C GLY A 245 6.84 30.81 22.62
N GLY A 246 5.56 31.08 22.33
CA GLY A 246 4.58 30.11 21.85
C GLY A 246 4.03 30.45 20.46
N PRO A 247 3.23 29.55 19.86
CA PRO A 247 2.73 29.70 18.48
C PRO A 247 1.73 30.84 18.28
N SER A 248 1.15 31.39 19.37
CA SER A 248 0.14 32.45 19.33
C SER A 248 0.70 33.86 19.50
N GLY A 249 2.01 34.02 19.75
CA GLY A 249 2.63 35.32 19.97
C GLY A 249 2.97 36.08 18.68
N ASN A 250 3.09 37.40 18.78
CA ASN A 250 3.62 38.23 17.71
C ASN A 250 5.04 37.78 17.32
N ILE A 251 5.29 37.59 16.01
CA ILE A 251 6.51 36.98 15.47
C ILE A 251 7.63 38.02 15.35
N PHE A 252 8.84 37.66 15.76
CA PHE A 252 10.04 38.40 15.38
C PHE A 252 10.53 37.91 14.02
N ASN A 253 10.74 38.86 13.12
CA ASN A 253 11.11 38.64 11.74
C ASN A 253 12.60 38.57 11.58
N ALA A 254 13.06 37.61 10.79
CA ALA A 254 14.46 37.50 10.43
C ALA A 254 14.84 38.56 9.39
N ALA A 255 15.97 39.25 9.56
CA ALA A 255 16.58 40.14 8.57
C ALA A 255 18.06 40.39 8.91
N PHE A 256 18.89 40.61 7.89
CA PHE A 256 20.23 41.17 8.09
C PHE A 256 20.15 42.68 8.30
N HIS A 257 21.21 43.24 8.92
CA HIS A 257 21.30 44.69 9.11
C HIS A 257 21.37 45.42 7.75
N PRO A 258 20.70 46.58 7.56
CA PRO A 258 20.71 47.39 6.32
C PRO A 258 22.05 47.65 5.66
N TRP A 259 23.12 47.68 6.45
CA TRP A 259 24.47 47.96 5.97
C TRP A 259 25.38 46.73 5.91
N ASP A 260 24.87 45.52 6.20
CA ASP A 260 25.66 44.29 6.17
C ASP A 260 25.92 43.77 4.76
N LYS A 261 26.87 44.41 4.06
CA LYS A 261 27.40 43.97 2.75
C LYS A 261 28.59 43.01 2.89
N GLY A 262 28.86 42.51 4.10
CA GLY A 262 30.01 41.66 4.37
C GLY A 262 29.89 40.27 3.73
N PRO A 263 31.02 39.63 3.39
CA PRO A 263 31.01 38.30 2.79
C PRO A 263 30.54 37.22 3.76
N LEU A 264 29.98 36.13 3.21
CA LEU A 264 29.84 34.86 3.93
C LEU A 264 31.22 34.19 3.95
N VAL A 265 31.68 33.83 5.14
CA VAL A 265 32.93 33.09 5.36
C VAL A 265 32.59 31.68 5.81
N ILE A 266 33.18 30.67 5.18
CA ILE A 266 32.94 29.25 5.45
C ILE A 266 34.29 28.59 5.73
N GLY A 267 34.33 27.77 6.79
CA GLY A 267 35.45 26.90 7.12
C GLY A 267 36.70 27.61 7.66
N GLU A 268 36.62 28.91 7.96
CA GLU A 268 37.69 29.62 8.64
C GLU A 268 37.86 29.03 10.06
N ASP A 269 39.04 28.52 10.37
CA ASP A 269 39.35 27.76 11.59
C ASP A 269 38.59 26.43 11.77
N PHE A 270 37.89 25.96 10.74
CA PHE A 270 37.28 24.62 10.75
C PHE A 270 38.31 23.54 10.45
N LEU A 271 38.28 22.45 11.21
CA LEU A 271 39.04 21.23 10.92
C LEU A 271 38.09 20.08 10.61
N GLY A 272 37.93 19.79 9.33
CA GLY A 272 36.99 18.80 8.84
C GLY A 272 36.62 19.00 7.39
N VAL A 273 35.61 18.26 6.94
CA VAL A 273 35.05 18.35 5.59
C VAL A 273 33.65 18.91 5.65
N LEU A 274 33.32 19.81 4.72
CA LEU A 274 31.98 20.32 4.50
C LEU A 274 31.51 19.98 3.08
N ASP A 275 30.22 19.74 2.93
CA ASP A 275 29.61 19.44 1.64
C ASP A 275 28.17 19.97 1.57
N GLU A 276 27.66 20.16 0.36
CA GLU A 276 26.27 20.58 0.06
C GLU A 276 25.78 21.77 0.89
N ILE A 277 26.52 22.87 0.86
CA ILE A 277 26.17 24.05 1.65
C ILE A 277 25.03 24.79 0.98
N LEU A 278 23.90 24.90 1.67
CA LEU A 278 22.67 25.43 1.11
C LEU A 278 22.02 26.48 2.03
N PHE A 279 21.49 27.53 1.39
CA PHE A 279 20.61 28.54 1.97
C PHE A 279 19.43 28.74 1.01
N VAL A 280 18.20 28.52 1.46
CA VAL A 280 17.00 28.51 0.59
C VAL A 280 15.83 29.30 1.19
N PRO A 281 14.94 29.89 0.36
CA PRO A 281 13.75 30.68 0.75
C PRO A 281 12.54 29.86 1.20
N PHE A 282 12.70 28.57 1.45
CA PHE A 282 11.58 27.69 1.78
C PHE A 282 11.93 26.72 2.88
N LEU A 283 10.89 26.21 3.55
CA LEU A 283 11.04 25.16 4.55
C LEU A 283 11.35 23.86 3.86
N ILE A 284 12.58 23.38 4.03
CA ILE A 284 12.90 22.04 3.59
C ILE A 284 12.40 21.05 4.65
N ARG A 285 11.45 20.20 4.27
CA ARG A 285 10.98 19.13 5.15
C ARG A 285 12.03 18.02 5.17
N SER A 286 12.31 17.46 6.35
CA SER A 286 13.28 16.35 6.49
C SER A 286 12.93 15.15 5.59
N GLU A 287 11.64 14.95 5.31
CA GLU A 287 11.10 13.94 4.37
C GLU A 287 11.41 14.26 2.89
N ASN A 288 11.48 15.56 2.54
CA ASN A 288 11.85 16.04 1.20
C ASN A 288 13.37 16.03 1.00
N LEU A 289 14.14 15.97 2.11
CA LEU A 289 15.59 15.81 2.11
C LEU A 289 15.99 14.35 2.25
N LEU A 290 15.36 13.43 1.53
CA LEU A 290 15.93 12.09 1.32
C LEU A 290 17.20 12.20 0.43
N TYR A 291 18.19 12.98 0.90
CA TYR A 291 19.57 13.03 0.46
C TYR A 291 20.39 11.89 1.09
N ASP A 292 19.79 11.06 1.95
CA ASP A 292 20.44 9.87 2.46
C ASP A 292 20.17 8.69 1.52
N PHE A 293 20.91 8.68 0.42
CA PHE A 293 20.90 7.62 -0.59
C PHE A 293 21.16 6.28 0.06
N GLY A 294 20.15 5.44 0.01
CA GLY A 294 20.38 4.03 -0.22
C GLY A 294 20.76 3.17 0.99
N LYS A 295 21.46 3.73 1.98
CA LYS A 295 22.17 2.89 2.95
C LYS A 295 21.29 2.33 4.07
N VAL A 296 21.55 1.08 4.44
CA VAL A 296 21.02 0.51 5.70
C VAL A 296 21.61 1.28 6.88
N LYS A 297 20.77 1.86 7.74
CA LYS A 297 21.14 2.63 8.93
C LYS A 297 20.78 1.88 10.19
N ARG A 298 21.56 2.04 11.25
CA ARG A 298 21.20 1.59 12.60
C ARG A 298 20.46 2.73 13.33
N LEU A 299 19.22 2.49 13.74
CA LEU A 299 18.37 3.35 14.58
C LEU A 299 18.16 2.66 15.93
N GLY A 300 18.98 3.00 16.93
CA GLY A 300 19.05 2.25 18.19
C GLY A 300 19.53 0.82 17.95
N ASP A 301 18.70 -0.18 18.25
CA ASP A 301 18.99 -1.60 17.97
C ASP A 301 18.35 -2.12 16.67
N ARG A 302 17.76 -1.25 15.85
CA ARG A 302 17.08 -1.64 14.61
C ARG A 302 17.84 -1.15 13.38
N PHE A 303 17.69 -1.84 12.27
CA PHE A 303 18.22 -1.39 10.98
C PHE A 303 17.08 -0.85 10.09
N THR A 304 17.30 0.26 9.39
CA THR A 304 16.34 0.88 8.46
C THR A 304 16.99 1.08 7.10
N GLN A 305 16.26 0.91 6.01
CA GLN A 305 16.77 1.07 4.64
C GLN A 305 15.68 1.62 3.72
N PRO A 306 16.00 2.13 2.52
CA PRO A 306 14.99 2.57 1.57
C PRO A 306 14.05 1.44 1.18
N VAL A 307 12.77 1.69 1.40
CA VAL A 307 11.68 0.81 1.07
C VAL A 307 10.67 1.58 0.23
N GLY A 308 10.14 0.91 -0.79
CA GLY A 308 9.01 1.38 -1.55
C GLY A 308 8.01 0.26 -1.74
N SER A 309 6.78 0.61 -2.05
CA SER A 309 5.74 -0.37 -2.31
C SER A 309 4.87 0.03 -3.48
N PHE A 310 4.42 -0.99 -4.20
CA PHE A 310 3.37 -0.90 -5.18
C PHE A 310 2.23 -1.82 -4.74
N ALA A 311 1.02 -1.30 -4.65
CA ALA A 311 -0.19 -2.10 -4.48
C ALA A 311 -1.06 -1.98 -5.72
N SER A 312 -1.51 -3.10 -6.27
CA SER A 312 -2.39 -3.12 -7.44
C SER A 312 -3.74 -2.48 -7.15
N GLN A 313 -4.53 -2.22 -8.18
CA GLN A 313 -5.97 -2.04 -7.99
C GLN A 313 -6.61 -3.30 -7.37
N VAL A 314 -7.77 -3.13 -6.74
CA VAL A 314 -8.58 -4.26 -6.27
C VAL A 314 -9.24 -4.94 -7.48
N LEU A 315 -8.96 -6.22 -7.66
CA LEU A 315 -9.47 -7.04 -8.75
C LEU A 315 -10.76 -7.71 -8.31
N ASP A 316 -11.84 -7.53 -9.07
CA ASP A 316 -13.05 -8.34 -8.95
C ASP A 316 -12.91 -9.60 -9.82
N LEU A 317 -12.94 -10.76 -9.18
CA LEU A 317 -12.85 -12.07 -9.84
C LEU A 317 -14.21 -12.63 -10.29
N GLY A 318 -15.30 -11.91 -10.00
CA GLY A 318 -16.67 -12.17 -10.48
C GLY A 318 -17.55 -12.97 -9.53
N HIS A 319 -16.98 -13.96 -8.84
CA HIS A 319 -17.70 -14.80 -7.87
C HIS A 319 -17.06 -14.74 -6.48
N SER A 320 -17.77 -15.08 -5.42
CA SER A 320 -17.23 -15.24 -4.07
C SER A 320 -16.47 -16.56 -3.93
N ASN A 321 -15.64 -16.65 -2.90
CA ASN A 321 -14.89 -17.85 -2.52
C ASN A 321 -13.96 -18.44 -3.62
N ASN A 322 -13.52 -17.64 -4.61
CA ASN A 322 -12.47 -18.10 -5.53
C ASN A 322 -11.20 -18.43 -4.75
N GLN A 323 -10.50 -19.48 -5.14
CA GLN A 323 -9.26 -19.89 -4.48
C GLN A 323 -8.05 -19.35 -5.23
N ILE A 324 -7.21 -18.57 -4.56
CA ILE A 324 -5.91 -18.19 -5.11
C ILE A 324 -4.96 -19.38 -4.97
N LEU A 325 -4.50 -19.91 -6.10
CA LEU A 325 -3.72 -21.15 -6.15
C LEU A 325 -2.21 -20.90 -6.02
N SER A 326 -1.72 -19.86 -6.68
CA SER A 326 -0.31 -19.48 -6.72
C SER A 326 -0.15 -18.14 -7.43
N PHE A 327 1.02 -17.53 -7.34
CA PHE A 327 1.42 -16.48 -8.26
C PHE A 327 2.82 -16.73 -8.81
N ARG A 328 3.11 -16.15 -9.96
CA ARG A 328 4.45 -16.04 -10.55
C ARG A 328 4.82 -14.58 -10.63
N ALA A 329 6.11 -14.29 -10.49
CA ALA A 329 6.62 -12.94 -10.68
C ALA A 329 7.95 -13.03 -11.42
N HIS A 330 8.10 -12.23 -12.47
CA HIS A 330 9.39 -12.03 -13.12
C HIS A 330 9.98 -10.71 -12.62
N TYR A 331 11.18 -10.81 -12.05
CA TYR A 331 11.87 -9.67 -11.47
C TYR A 331 13.39 -9.85 -11.58
N HIS A 332 14.10 -8.74 -11.76
CA HIS A 332 15.54 -8.69 -11.60
C HIS A 332 15.84 -8.28 -10.15
N LYS A 333 16.57 -9.13 -9.42
CA LYS A 333 16.94 -8.91 -8.01
C LYS A 333 18.47 -8.84 -7.91
N PRO A 334 19.08 -7.65 -8.02
CA PRO A 334 20.51 -7.48 -7.79
C PRO A 334 20.93 -7.92 -6.39
N GLU A 335 22.21 -8.25 -6.21
CA GLU A 335 22.77 -8.63 -4.92
C GLU A 335 22.49 -7.59 -3.83
N GLY A 336 22.16 -8.07 -2.62
CA GLY A 336 21.84 -7.24 -1.47
C GLY A 336 20.43 -6.62 -1.48
N THR A 337 19.70 -6.65 -2.61
CA THR A 337 18.32 -6.15 -2.69
C THR A 337 17.31 -7.21 -2.24
N ASN A 338 16.05 -6.82 -2.00
CA ASN A 338 14.96 -7.77 -1.78
C ASN A 338 13.62 -7.31 -2.35
N LEU A 339 12.76 -8.28 -2.69
CA LEU A 339 11.40 -8.02 -3.14
C LEU A 339 10.47 -8.96 -2.39
N GLU A 340 9.50 -8.39 -1.67
CA GLU A 340 8.50 -9.14 -0.94
C GLU A 340 7.12 -8.96 -1.57
N PHE A 341 6.33 -10.02 -1.54
CA PHE A 341 4.99 -10.02 -2.13
C PHE A 341 3.95 -10.30 -1.06
N TYR A 342 2.82 -9.62 -1.19
CA TYR A 342 1.68 -9.77 -0.30
C TYR A 342 0.39 -9.87 -1.13
N LEU A 343 -0.55 -10.62 -0.61
CA LEU A 343 -1.91 -10.74 -1.13
C LEU A 343 -2.92 -10.48 -0.03
N ARG A 344 -4.07 -9.96 -0.41
CA ARG A 344 -5.25 -9.90 0.45
C ARG A 344 -6.51 -10.13 -0.37
N SER A 345 -7.54 -10.69 0.26
CA SER A 345 -8.79 -11.01 -0.41
C SER A 345 -10.00 -10.93 0.52
N SER A 346 -11.18 -10.71 -0.06
CA SER A 346 -12.47 -10.67 0.61
C SER A 346 -13.60 -11.06 -0.34
N ASN A 347 -14.72 -11.57 0.19
CA ASN A 347 -15.97 -11.67 -0.57
C ASN A 347 -16.72 -10.32 -0.62
N THR A 348 -16.49 -9.45 0.37
CA THR A 348 -17.01 -8.08 0.42
C THR A 348 -16.04 -7.11 -0.26
N GLN A 349 -16.57 -6.14 -1.01
CA GLN A 349 -15.76 -5.11 -1.66
C GLN A 349 -14.97 -4.29 -0.63
N PHE A 350 -13.73 -3.94 -0.96
CA PHE A 350 -12.87 -3.06 -0.19
C PHE A 350 -12.09 -2.12 -1.12
N LEU A 351 -11.61 -1.01 -0.58
CA LEU A 351 -10.82 -0.01 -1.31
C LEU A 351 -9.32 -0.28 -1.20
N GLU A 352 -8.56 0.26 -2.15
CA GLU A 352 -7.11 0.03 -2.26
C GLU A 352 -6.33 0.44 -1.00
N ARG A 353 -6.83 1.43 -0.24
CA ARG A 353 -6.20 2.00 0.97
C ARG A 353 -6.76 1.45 2.28
N ASP A 354 -7.79 0.60 2.24
CA ASP A 354 -8.41 0.09 3.47
C ASP A 354 -7.41 -0.73 4.28
N ASN A 355 -7.54 -0.72 5.60
CA ASN A 355 -6.68 -1.50 6.50
C ASN A 355 -7.09 -2.98 6.57
N PHE A 356 -8.29 -3.30 6.10
CA PHE A 356 -8.83 -4.66 6.01
C PHE A 356 -9.30 -4.92 4.58
N PRO A 357 -9.14 -6.15 4.06
CA PRO A 357 -8.50 -7.31 4.69
C PRO A 357 -6.98 -7.13 4.91
N ARG A 358 -6.43 -7.87 5.88
CA ARG A 358 -5.00 -7.80 6.21
C ARG A 358 -4.15 -8.41 5.10
N TRP A 359 -2.96 -7.83 4.91
CA TRP A 359 -1.96 -8.34 3.97
C TRP A 359 -1.35 -9.65 4.48
N ILE A 360 -1.31 -10.67 3.62
CA ILE A 360 -0.68 -11.96 3.88
C ILE A 360 0.57 -12.04 3.00
N GLN A 361 1.74 -12.25 3.60
CA GLN A 361 2.98 -12.41 2.84
C GLN A 361 2.96 -13.75 2.07
N VAL A 362 3.34 -13.71 0.80
CA VAL A 362 3.34 -14.86 -0.10
C VAL A 362 4.66 -14.95 -0.86
N ARG A 363 5.01 -16.15 -1.34
CA ARG A 363 6.23 -16.39 -2.11
C ARG A 363 5.92 -16.83 -3.53
N PRO A 364 6.67 -16.35 -4.54
CA PRO A 364 6.45 -16.77 -5.93
C PRO A 364 6.54 -18.28 -6.07
N GLU A 365 5.74 -18.84 -6.98
CA GLU A 365 5.73 -20.25 -7.37
C GLU A 365 5.38 -21.25 -6.24
N ARG A 366 5.03 -20.75 -5.05
CA ARG A 366 4.48 -21.58 -3.99
C ARG A 366 2.97 -21.71 -4.09
N LYS A 367 2.47 -22.89 -3.74
CA LYS A 367 1.05 -23.14 -3.60
C LYS A 367 0.49 -22.29 -2.45
N ILE A 368 -0.62 -21.62 -2.71
CA ILE A 368 -1.40 -20.86 -1.76
C ILE A 368 -2.68 -21.66 -1.49
N THR A 369 -3.00 -21.88 -0.22
CA THR A 369 -4.18 -22.67 0.19
C THR A 369 -5.19 -21.87 1.02
N ASN A 370 -4.76 -20.76 1.63
CA ASN A 370 -5.52 -20.06 2.67
C ASN A 370 -5.90 -18.63 2.25
N ILE A 371 -5.99 -18.37 0.94
CA ILE A 371 -6.40 -17.08 0.40
C ILE A 371 -7.55 -17.35 -0.56
N ALA A 372 -8.75 -16.94 -0.17
CA ALA A 372 -9.95 -17.04 -0.97
C ALA A 372 -10.74 -15.73 -0.94
N GLY A 373 -11.45 -15.44 -2.02
CA GLY A 373 -12.28 -14.23 -2.10
C GLY A 373 -12.73 -13.88 -3.51
N ARG A 374 -13.67 -12.93 -3.59
CA ARG A 374 -14.07 -12.27 -4.84
C ARG A 374 -13.12 -11.14 -5.20
N PHE A 375 -12.88 -10.26 -4.25
CA PHE A 375 -12.05 -9.08 -4.40
C PHE A 375 -10.64 -9.39 -3.94
N VAL A 376 -9.64 -9.15 -4.79
CA VAL A 376 -8.24 -9.54 -4.53
C VAL A 376 -7.32 -8.39 -4.87
N GLN A 377 -6.36 -8.12 -3.99
CA GLN A 377 -5.32 -7.12 -4.23
C GLN A 377 -3.96 -7.72 -3.90
N TRP A 378 -2.95 -7.36 -4.69
CA TRP A 378 -1.57 -7.76 -4.45
C TRP A 378 -0.68 -6.55 -4.23
N LYS A 379 0.42 -6.76 -3.52
CA LYS A 379 1.39 -5.72 -3.20
C LYS A 379 2.80 -6.27 -3.32
N ALA A 380 3.70 -5.49 -3.90
CA ALA A 380 5.13 -5.74 -3.89
C ALA A 380 5.83 -4.68 -3.04
N VAL A 381 6.76 -5.09 -2.19
CA VAL A 381 7.59 -4.22 -1.35
C VAL A 381 9.04 -4.39 -1.77
N PHE A 382 9.64 -3.28 -2.18
CA PHE A 382 10.96 -3.18 -2.79
C PHE A 382 11.95 -2.71 -1.75
N TYR A 383 13.05 -3.44 -1.62
CA TYR A 383 14.13 -3.17 -0.69
C TYR A 383 15.41 -2.95 -1.50
N ALA A 384 16.02 -1.77 -1.36
CA ALA A 384 17.33 -1.50 -1.94
C ALA A 384 18.42 -2.35 -1.27
N ASN A 385 19.61 -2.42 -1.86
CA ASN A 385 20.78 -3.03 -1.20
C ASN A 385 21.28 -2.17 -0.03
N PRO A 386 22.18 -2.67 0.84
CA PRO A 386 22.69 -1.91 1.98
C PRO A 386 23.44 -0.62 1.64
N GLN A 387 23.84 -0.45 0.39
CA GLN A 387 24.41 0.78 -0.17
C GLN A 387 23.32 1.68 -0.81
N GLY A 388 22.20 1.06 -1.16
CA GLY A 388 21.03 1.51 -1.92
C GLY A 388 21.29 2.31 -3.18
N ASP A 389 22.34 1.90 -3.87
CA ASP A 389 22.61 2.18 -5.28
C ASP A 389 22.01 1.12 -6.21
N LYS A 390 21.58 -0.05 -5.68
CA LYS A 390 20.89 -1.11 -6.43
C LYS A 390 19.45 -1.26 -5.95
N THR A 391 18.53 -1.45 -6.89
CA THR A 391 17.10 -1.68 -6.63
C THR A 391 16.57 -2.88 -7.40
N PRO A 392 15.64 -3.67 -6.84
CA PRO A 392 14.97 -4.72 -7.59
C PRO A 392 13.99 -4.12 -8.58
N VAL A 393 13.84 -4.77 -9.73
CA VAL A 393 12.92 -4.38 -10.80
C VAL A 393 11.90 -5.48 -11.00
N LEU A 394 10.61 -5.15 -10.90
CA LEU A 394 9.50 -6.05 -11.19
C LEU A 394 9.01 -5.81 -12.62
N SER A 395 9.01 -6.86 -13.45
CA SER A 395 8.60 -6.80 -14.86
C SER A 395 7.32 -7.56 -15.17
N GLU A 396 6.99 -8.60 -14.41
CA GLU A 396 5.73 -9.32 -14.56
C GLU A 396 5.20 -9.80 -13.20
N PHE A 397 3.89 -9.75 -13.02
CA PHE A 397 3.20 -10.42 -11.91
C PHE A 397 1.99 -11.16 -12.45
N LYS A 398 1.85 -12.45 -12.10
CA LYS A 398 0.81 -13.32 -12.63
C LYS A 398 0.14 -14.11 -11.51
N ILE A 399 -1.16 -13.92 -11.32
CA ILE A 399 -1.96 -14.69 -10.35
C ILE A 399 -2.63 -15.84 -11.07
N LYS A 400 -2.56 -17.05 -10.48
CA LYS A 400 -3.39 -18.19 -10.85
C LYS A 400 -4.46 -18.42 -9.80
N TYR A 401 -5.71 -18.57 -10.22
CA TYR A 401 -6.82 -18.81 -9.30
C TYR A 401 -7.83 -19.80 -9.88
N ARG A 402 -8.60 -20.43 -9.01
CA ARG A 402 -9.71 -21.30 -9.37
C ARG A 402 -11.01 -20.57 -9.08
N LYS A 403 -11.87 -20.46 -10.09
CA LYS A 403 -13.21 -19.92 -9.92
C LYS A 403 -14.07 -20.87 -9.08
N ASN A 404 -14.83 -20.32 -8.13
CA ASN A 404 -15.87 -21.07 -7.45
C ASN A 404 -17.22 -20.69 -8.09
N LEU A 405 -17.62 -21.45 -9.12
CA LEU A 405 -18.84 -21.17 -9.88
C LEU A 405 -20.06 -21.71 -9.13
N PRO A 406 -21.23 -21.05 -9.25
CA PRO A 406 -22.46 -21.63 -8.74
C PRO A 406 -22.76 -22.98 -9.42
N PRO A 407 -23.56 -23.84 -8.77
CA PRO A 407 -23.92 -25.13 -9.33
C PRO A 407 -24.80 -24.98 -10.58
N SER A 408 -24.96 -26.08 -11.32
CA SER A 408 -25.86 -26.11 -12.48
C SER A 408 -27.31 -25.92 -12.05
N ALA A 409 -28.15 -25.37 -12.94
CA ALA A 409 -29.58 -25.27 -12.68
C ALA A 409 -30.20 -26.67 -12.45
N PRO A 410 -31.06 -26.87 -11.44
CA PRO A 410 -31.81 -28.11 -11.28
C PRO A 410 -32.61 -28.45 -12.54
N ILE A 411 -32.65 -29.74 -12.91
CA ILE A 411 -33.33 -30.20 -14.11
C ILE A 411 -34.52 -31.12 -13.79
N ARG A 412 -35.40 -31.27 -14.78
CA ARG A 412 -36.58 -32.16 -14.72
C ARG A 412 -37.52 -31.85 -13.55
N LEU A 413 -37.66 -30.58 -13.19
CA LEU A 413 -38.72 -30.14 -12.29
C LEU A 413 -40.09 -30.46 -12.90
N ARG A 414 -40.97 -31.07 -12.10
CA ARG A 414 -42.35 -31.42 -12.43
C ARG A 414 -43.23 -31.33 -11.19
N VAL A 415 -44.52 -31.09 -11.41
CA VAL A 415 -45.55 -31.25 -10.39
C VAL A 415 -45.89 -32.74 -10.32
N LEU A 416 -45.69 -33.36 -9.16
CA LEU A 416 -46.06 -34.75 -8.90
C LEU A 416 -47.53 -34.85 -8.49
N GLN A 417 -47.99 -33.89 -7.69
CA GLN A 417 -49.37 -33.79 -7.20
C GLN A 417 -49.70 -32.35 -6.84
N ALA A 418 -50.95 -31.93 -7.09
CA ALA A 418 -51.53 -30.70 -6.56
C ALA A 418 -52.91 -31.03 -5.98
N LYS A 419 -53.19 -30.54 -4.79
CA LYS A 419 -54.45 -30.67 -4.05
C LYS A 419 -54.74 -29.34 -3.36
N ASP A 420 -55.97 -29.19 -2.84
CA ASP A 420 -56.39 -28.05 -2.03
C ASP A 420 -55.28 -27.61 -1.06
N GLU A 421 -54.69 -26.45 -1.34
CA GLU A 421 -53.63 -25.80 -0.54
C GLU A 421 -52.28 -26.54 -0.43
N GLN A 422 -52.03 -27.52 -1.32
CA GLN A 422 -50.83 -28.34 -1.30
C GLN A 422 -50.28 -28.62 -2.70
N VAL A 423 -48.96 -28.45 -2.87
CA VAL A 423 -48.24 -28.84 -4.08
C VAL A 423 -47.06 -29.75 -3.72
N THR A 424 -46.95 -30.88 -4.43
CA THR A 424 -45.78 -31.76 -4.35
C THR A 424 -44.96 -31.64 -5.63
N LEU A 425 -43.72 -31.18 -5.48
CA LEU A 425 -42.77 -31.04 -6.58
C LEU A 425 -41.76 -32.18 -6.59
N ILE A 426 -41.31 -32.54 -7.78
CA ILE A 426 -40.22 -33.48 -7.97
C ILE A 426 -39.21 -32.95 -8.98
N PHE A 427 -37.92 -33.06 -8.67
CA PHE A 427 -36.82 -32.71 -9.58
C PHE A 427 -35.62 -33.63 -9.41
N GLN A 428 -34.71 -33.61 -10.39
CA GLN A 428 -33.48 -34.37 -10.34
C GLN A 428 -32.43 -33.65 -9.47
N ARG A 429 -31.72 -34.41 -8.64
CA ARG A 429 -30.64 -33.87 -7.80
C ARG A 429 -29.46 -33.41 -8.65
N ASN A 430 -28.82 -32.33 -8.23
CA ASN A 430 -27.53 -31.90 -8.74
C ASN A 430 -26.45 -32.95 -8.41
N ALA A 431 -25.58 -33.22 -9.38
CA ALA A 431 -24.48 -34.18 -9.21
C ALA A 431 -23.22 -33.53 -8.62
N GLU A 432 -23.17 -32.19 -8.51
CA GLU A 432 -22.02 -31.48 -7.96
C GLU A 432 -21.82 -31.82 -6.48
N LEU A 433 -20.56 -32.14 -6.11
CA LEU A 433 -20.23 -32.65 -4.78
C LEU A 433 -20.46 -31.63 -3.67
N ASP A 434 -20.33 -30.34 -3.96
CA ASP A 434 -20.57 -29.23 -3.06
C ASP A 434 -22.07 -29.06 -2.74
N VAL A 435 -22.96 -29.28 -3.71
CA VAL A 435 -24.41 -29.37 -3.46
C VAL A 435 -24.73 -30.59 -2.60
N ILE A 436 -24.15 -31.75 -2.91
CA ILE A 436 -24.34 -33.00 -2.15
C ILE A 436 -23.78 -32.87 -0.73
N ARG A 437 -22.64 -32.21 -0.56
CA ARG A 437 -21.88 -32.08 0.70
C ARG A 437 -22.09 -30.71 1.35
N GLY A 438 -23.34 -30.37 1.63
CA GLY A 438 -23.68 -29.24 2.48
C GLY A 438 -24.39 -28.09 1.76
N GLY A 439 -24.58 -28.18 0.44
CA GLY A 439 -25.47 -27.30 -0.29
C GLY A 439 -26.95 -27.57 -0.02
N ARG A 440 -27.81 -26.83 -0.72
CA ARG A 440 -29.27 -26.80 -0.52
C ARG A 440 -30.01 -26.42 -1.79
N TYR A 441 -31.34 -26.42 -1.74
CA TYR A 441 -32.21 -25.94 -2.81
C TYR A 441 -33.15 -24.87 -2.30
N HIS A 442 -33.48 -23.88 -3.14
CA HIS A 442 -34.59 -22.98 -2.89
C HIS A 442 -35.69 -23.23 -3.92
N ILE A 443 -36.93 -23.17 -3.46
CA ILE A 443 -38.10 -23.31 -4.32
C ILE A 443 -38.82 -21.98 -4.33
N TYR A 444 -38.79 -21.33 -5.48
CA TYR A 444 -39.46 -20.07 -5.69
C TYR A 444 -40.83 -20.31 -6.32
N TYR A 445 -41.77 -19.42 -6.01
CA TYR A 445 -43.09 -19.48 -6.59
C TYR A 445 -43.73 -18.09 -6.75
N GLY A 446 -44.67 -17.97 -7.69
CA GLY A 446 -45.35 -16.72 -8.00
C GLY A 446 -46.43 -16.89 -9.06
N ILE A 447 -47.15 -15.81 -9.38
CA ILE A 447 -48.21 -15.80 -10.40
C ILE A 447 -47.68 -15.71 -11.84
N GLU A 448 -46.39 -15.38 -11.99
CA GLU A 448 -45.68 -15.36 -13.26
C GLU A 448 -44.37 -16.15 -13.15
N PRO A 449 -43.92 -16.82 -14.23
CA PRO A 449 -42.66 -17.54 -14.21
C PRO A 449 -41.50 -16.57 -13.95
N TYR A 450 -40.60 -16.94 -13.03
CA TYR A 450 -39.40 -16.19 -12.67
C TYR A 450 -39.62 -14.83 -11.99
N LYS A 451 -40.88 -14.48 -11.65
CA LYS A 451 -41.20 -13.36 -10.75
C LYS A 451 -41.63 -13.91 -9.40
N ALA A 452 -40.66 -14.09 -8.50
CA ALA A 452 -40.92 -14.68 -7.20
C ALA A 452 -41.80 -13.75 -6.34
N LEU A 453 -42.96 -14.25 -5.92
CA LEU A 453 -43.73 -13.69 -4.81
C LEU A 453 -43.37 -14.38 -3.49
N GLY A 454 -42.92 -15.63 -3.58
CA GLY A 454 -42.50 -16.39 -2.41
C GLY A 454 -41.33 -17.33 -2.67
N VAL A 455 -40.71 -17.75 -1.56
CA VAL A 455 -39.62 -18.74 -1.56
C VAL A 455 -39.74 -19.69 -0.37
N ILE A 456 -39.46 -20.97 -0.63
CA ILE A 456 -39.26 -22.02 0.38
C ILE A 456 -37.76 -22.30 0.43
N ARG A 457 -37.13 -21.90 1.54
CA ARG A 457 -35.68 -22.11 1.79
C ARG A 457 -35.43 -23.32 2.67
N TYR A 458 -36.37 -23.58 3.57
CA TYR A 458 -36.28 -24.63 4.57
C TYR A 458 -37.48 -25.53 4.48
N LYS A 459 -37.25 -26.84 4.54
CA LYS A 459 -38.33 -27.85 4.57
C LYS A 459 -38.94 -28.01 5.96
N LYS A 460 -38.29 -27.47 6.98
CA LYS A 460 -38.78 -27.39 8.36
C LYS A 460 -37.99 -26.32 9.12
N LEU A 461 -38.70 -25.48 9.86
CA LEU A 461 -38.14 -24.50 10.78
C LEU A 461 -38.74 -24.75 12.17
N ILE A 462 -37.89 -24.88 13.18
CA ILE A 462 -38.32 -25.08 14.57
C ILE A 462 -37.77 -23.91 15.37
N ARG A 463 -38.65 -23.23 16.11
CA ARG A 463 -38.24 -22.19 17.06
C ARG A 463 -37.94 -22.84 18.41
N ASN A 464 -36.71 -22.70 18.87
CA ASN A 464 -36.26 -23.19 20.16
C ASN A 464 -36.76 -22.27 21.29
N GLU A 465 -36.72 -22.76 22.53
CA GLU A 465 -37.15 -22.01 23.72
C GLU A 465 -36.34 -20.73 23.95
N ASP A 466 -35.07 -20.72 23.53
CA ASP A 466 -34.18 -19.55 23.58
C ASP A 466 -34.47 -18.51 22.47
N GLY A 467 -35.49 -18.75 21.64
CA GLY A 467 -35.86 -17.91 20.51
C GLY A 467 -35.04 -18.15 19.23
N SER A 468 -34.03 -19.03 19.25
CA SER A 468 -33.23 -19.36 18.07
C SER A 468 -33.98 -20.29 17.11
N TRP A 469 -33.61 -20.27 15.83
CA TRP A 469 -34.20 -21.14 14.80
C TRP A 469 -33.32 -22.36 14.53
N GLN A 470 -33.86 -23.55 14.71
CA GLN A 470 -33.33 -24.76 14.11
C GLN A 470 -33.80 -24.87 12.65
N LYS A 471 -32.85 -24.76 11.72
CA LYS A 471 -33.10 -24.66 10.28
C LYS A 471 -32.82 -25.99 9.59
N ILE A 472 -33.84 -26.61 8.97
CA ILE A 472 -33.65 -27.83 8.18
C ILE A 472 -33.80 -27.48 6.69
N PRO A 473 -32.68 -27.32 5.95
CA PRO A 473 -32.71 -26.94 4.55
C PRO A 473 -33.27 -28.04 3.64
N VAL A 474 -33.79 -27.64 2.48
CA VAL A 474 -34.09 -28.56 1.38
C VAL A 474 -32.75 -29.08 0.85
N THR A 475 -32.40 -30.34 1.12
CA THR A 475 -31.05 -30.89 0.85
C THR A 475 -31.10 -32.31 0.31
N ASP A 476 -29.97 -32.73 -0.25
CA ASP A 476 -29.74 -34.09 -0.74
C ASP A 476 -29.74 -35.15 0.37
N LYS A 477 -29.20 -34.82 1.55
CA LYS A 477 -28.94 -35.78 2.65
C LYS A 477 -30.16 -36.18 3.47
N ASN A 478 -31.18 -35.33 3.55
CA ASN A 478 -32.30 -35.49 4.50
C ASN A 478 -33.61 -35.94 3.84
N SER A 479 -33.60 -36.40 2.59
CA SER A 479 -34.77 -37.05 1.98
C SER A 479 -34.86 -38.54 2.36
N ARG A 480 -34.58 -38.90 3.62
CA ARG A 480 -34.83 -40.25 4.16
C ARG A 480 -36.31 -40.51 4.46
N TYR A 481 -37.22 -39.81 3.77
CA TYR A 481 -38.48 -40.46 3.43
C TYR A 481 -38.15 -41.41 2.28
N GLU A 482 -37.78 -42.62 2.69
CA GLU A 482 -37.65 -43.80 1.86
C GLU A 482 -38.87 -43.93 0.96
N THR A 483 -38.74 -43.54 -0.29
CA THR A 483 -39.38 -44.33 -1.32
C THR A 483 -38.42 -45.50 -1.57
N LYS A 484 -38.75 -46.69 -1.07
CA LYS A 484 -38.11 -47.95 -1.51
C LYS A 484 -38.28 -48.20 -3.02
N ASP A 485 -39.09 -47.35 -3.67
CA ASP A 485 -39.30 -47.29 -5.10
C ASP A 485 -38.07 -46.76 -5.84
N LEU A 486 -37.37 -47.69 -6.49
CA LEU A 486 -36.19 -47.44 -7.33
C LEU A 486 -36.44 -46.38 -8.43
N ARG A 487 -37.69 -46.10 -8.80
CA ARG A 487 -38.05 -45.06 -9.80
C ARG A 487 -37.72 -43.63 -9.35
N PHE A 488 -37.54 -43.40 -8.05
CA PHE A 488 -37.21 -42.09 -7.48
C PHE A 488 -35.75 -41.95 -7.05
N LYS A 489 -34.91 -42.95 -7.34
CA LYS A 489 -33.46 -42.89 -7.11
C LYS A 489 -32.88 -41.65 -7.82
N ASN A 490 -32.13 -40.83 -7.08
CA ASN A 490 -31.56 -39.54 -7.52
C ASN A 490 -32.57 -38.40 -7.80
N ARG A 491 -33.80 -38.49 -7.29
CA ARG A 491 -34.77 -37.39 -7.32
C ARG A 491 -35.01 -36.83 -5.92
N LEU A 492 -35.42 -35.57 -5.87
CA LEU A 492 -35.83 -34.90 -4.65
C LEU A 492 -37.31 -34.56 -4.77
N VAL A 493 -38.08 -34.97 -3.77
CA VAL A 493 -39.52 -34.72 -3.66
C VAL A 493 -39.74 -33.73 -2.52
N VAL A 494 -40.48 -32.66 -2.78
CA VAL A 494 -40.80 -31.63 -1.78
C VAL A 494 -42.29 -31.43 -1.73
N HIS A 495 -42.85 -31.57 -0.53
CA HIS A 495 -44.24 -31.26 -0.22
C HIS A 495 -44.29 -29.82 0.30
N ILE A 496 -45.13 -29.00 -0.31
CA ILE A 496 -45.34 -27.59 0.04
C ILE A 496 -46.80 -27.42 0.39
N ASP A 497 -47.07 -26.96 1.60
CA ASP A 497 -48.38 -26.61 2.13
C ASP A 497 -48.33 -25.22 2.78
N ASN A 498 -49.50 -24.70 3.16
CA ASN A 498 -49.61 -23.39 3.79
C ASN A 498 -48.86 -23.29 5.13
N ASP A 499 -48.77 -24.38 5.90
CA ASP A 499 -47.98 -24.41 7.14
C ASP A 499 -46.49 -24.20 6.88
N LEU A 500 -45.93 -24.88 5.86
CA LEU A 500 -44.54 -24.70 5.46
C LEU A 500 -44.26 -23.27 4.95
N ILE A 501 -45.21 -22.70 4.21
CA ILE A 501 -45.11 -21.32 3.73
C ILE A 501 -45.07 -20.34 4.91
N ILE A 502 -45.97 -20.50 5.89
CA ILE A 502 -46.04 -19.66 7.09
C ILE A 502 -44.75 -19.79 7.90
N GLN A 503 -44.21 -20.99 8.08
CA GLN A 503 -42.93 -21.19 8.77
C GLN A 503 -41.79 -20.41 8.10
N ASN A 504 -41.66 -20.50 6.78
CA ASN A 504 -40.64 -19.76 6.04
C ASN A 504 -40.88 -18.24 6.11
N LEU A 505 -42.13 -17.79 6.04
CA LEU A 505 -42.49 -16.36 6.15
C LEU A 505 -42.11 -15.79 7.52
N LEU A 506 -42.38 -16.50 8.61
CA LEU A 506 -42.03 -16.05 9.97
C LEU A 506 -40.52 -15.85 10.12
N TYR A 507 -39.72 -16.80 9.63
CA TYR A 507 -38.27 -16.68 9.64
C TYR A 507 -37.78 -15.47 8.81
N MET A 508 -38.38 -15.23 7.65
CA MET A 508 -37.98 -14.13 6.76
C MET A 508 -38.41 -12.75 7.29
N LYS A 509 -39.51 -12.66 8.05
CA LYS A 509 -39.88 -11.41 8.74
C LYS A 509 -38.82 -10.96 9.75
N GLU A 510 -38.14 -11.91 10.39
CA GLU A 510 -37.02 -11.62 11.30
C GLU A 510 -35.69 -11.37 10.55
N ASN A 511 -35.64 -11.62 9.24
CA ASN A 511 -34.45 -11.46 8.39
C ASN A 511 -34.81 -10.65 7.12
N PRO A 512 -34.96 -9.31 7.22
CA PRO A 512 -35.52 -8.48 6.15
C PRO A 512 -34.77 -8.57 4.80
N SER A 513 -33.48 -8.87 4.80
CA SER A 513 -32.69 -9.09 3.58
C SER A 513 -33.15 -10.30 2.76
N LEU A 514 -33.91 -11.21 3.36
CA LEU A 514 -34.45 -12.42 2.74
C LEU A 514 -35.96 -12.32 2.46
N TYR A 515 -36.59 -11.17 2.71
CA TYR A 515 -38.05 -11.03 2.72
C TYR A 515 -38.68 -11.25 1.34
N TYR A 516 -39.72 -12.09 1.34
CA TYR A 516 -40.69 -12.27 0.26
C TYR A 516 -42.09 -12.25 0.87
N GLU A 517 -43.11 -11.88 0.09
CA GLU A 517 -44.51 -11.85 0.56
C GLU A 517 -45.01 -13.23 0.98
N ASN A 518 -44.52 -14.29 0.30
CA ASN A 518 -44.86 -15.68 0.55
C ASN A 518 -46.38 -15.91 0.61
N PRO A 519 -47.12 -15.61 -0.48
CA PRO A 519 -48.57 -15.78 -0.50
C PRO A 519 -48.95 -17.26 -0.29
N LEU A 520 -50.02 -17.49 0.47
CA LEU A 520 -50.55 -18.83 0.71
C LEU A 520 -51.09 -19.44 -0.60
N LEU A 521 -50.99 -20.77 -0.70
CA LEU A 521 -51.62 -21.54 -1.76
C LEU A 521 -53.13 -21.47 -1.58
N GLN A 522 -53.85 -21.18 -2.66
CA GLN A 522 -55.30 -21.11 -2.70
C GLN A 522 -55.85 -22.05 -3.75
N LYS A 523 -56.98 -22.68 -3.44
CA LYS A 523 -57.67 -23.60 -4.32
C LYS A 523 -58.01 -22.96 -5.67
N GLY A 524 -57.62 -23.64 -6.75
CA GLY A 524 -57.88 -23.26 -8.13
C GLY A 524 -56.99 -22.15 -8.68
N ILE A 525 -56.14 -21.51 -7.87
CA ILE A 525 -55.29 -20.40 -8.31
C ILE A 525 -53.97 -20.96 -8.89
N PRO A 526 -53.69 -20.75 -10.20
CA PRO A 526 -52.45 -21.24 -10.79
C PRO A 526 -51.23 -20.50 -10.25
N MET A 527 -50.19 -21.25 -9.89
CA MET A 527 -48.90 -20.70 -9.48
C MET A 527 -47.76 -21.38 -10.25
N TYR A 528 -46.76 -20.58 -10.62
CA TYR A 528 -45.51 -21.06 -11.20
C TYR A 528 -44.52 -21.37 -10.10
N PHE A 529 -43.79 -22.48 -10.26
CA PHE A 529 -42.74 -22.94 -9.36
C PHE A 529 -41.44 -23.16 -10.15
N TRP A 530 -40.32 -22.76 -9.59
CA TRP A 530 -38.98 -23.09 -10.10
C TRP A 530 -38.02 -23.32 -8.94
N VAL A 531 -36.92 -24.00 -9.24
CA VAL A 531 -35.96 -24.44 -8.22
C VAL A 531 -34.57 -23.97 -8.62
N THR A 532 -33.82 -23.50 -7.64
CA THR A 532 -32.37 -23.23 -7.73
C THR A 532 -31.63 -24.20 -6.81
N ALA A 533 -30.37 -24.47 -7.15
CA ALA A 533 -29.43 -25.16 -6.28
C ALA A 533 -28.44 -24.16 -5.71
N CYS A 534 -28.01 -24.38 -4.47
CA CYS A 534 -26.96 -23.63 -3.82
C CYS A 534 -25.86 -24.62 -3.43
N ASP A 535 -24.61 -24.27 -3.70
CA ASP A 535 -23.47 -25.06 -3.22
C ASP A 535 -23.25 -24.85 -1.70
N ASN A 536 -22.20 -25.46 -1.16
CA ASN A 536 -21.91 -25.38 0.27
C ASN A 536 -21.22 -24.07 0.72
N ALA A 537 -20.87 -23.18 -0.21
CA ALA A 537 -20.35 -21.85 0.06
C ALA A 537 -21.46 -20.80 0.18
N TYR A 538 -22.68 -21.11 -0.28
CA TYR A 538 -23.85 -20.26 -0.09
C TYR A 538 -24.16 -20.04 1.41
N SER A 539 -24.38 -18.77 1.78
CA SER A 539 -24.93 -18.36 3.07
C SER A 539 -26.07 -17.36 2.88
N GLU A 540 -26.75 -17.03 3.98
CA GLU A 540 -27.76 -15.98 3.99
C GLU A 540 -27.15 -14.58 3.84
N SER A 541 -25.83 -14.48 3.92
CA SER A 541 -25.09 -13.24 3.69
C SER A 541 -25.07 -12.90 2.19
N PRO A 542 -25.43 -11.66 1.79
CA PRO A 542 -25.52 -11.27 0.39
C PRO A 542 -24.26 -11.51 -0.44
N GLU A 543 -23.08 -11.43 0.17
CA GLU A 543 -21.80 -11.66 -0.49
C GLU A 543 -21.60 -13.07 -1.04
N ASN A 544 -22.40 -14.05 -0.60
CA ASN A 544 -22.34 -15.44 -1.06
C ASN A 544 -23.57 -15.86 -1.88
N TRP A 545 -24.48 -14.94 -2.23
CA TRP A 545 -25.66 -15.28 -3.03
C TRP A 545 -25.33 -15.67 -4.47
N ASP A 546 -24.14 -15.32 -4.95
CA ASP A 546 -23.62 -15.75 -6.24
C ASP A 546 -23.23 -17.24 -6.32
N HIS A 547 -23.40 -17.97 -5.20
CA HIS A 547 -23.36 -19.43 -5.11
C HIS A 547 -24.71 -20.12 -5.35
N GLU A 548 -25.72 -19.36 -5.76
CA GLU A 548 -27.01 -19.87 -6.21
C GLU A 548 -27.05 -20.03 -7.73
N SER A 549 -27.53 -21.19 -8.20
CA SER A 549 -27.63 -21.51 -9.62
C SER A 549 -28.64 -20.62 -10.34
N LYS A 550 -28.57 -20.64 -11.67
CA LYS A 550 -29.73 -20.23 -12.49
C LYS A 550 -30.97 -21.06 -12.14
N PRO A 551 -32.19 -20.52 -12.32
CA PRO A 551 -33.41 -21.25 -12.03
C PRO A 551 -33.64 -22.38 -13.03
N SER A 552 -34.32 -23.43 -12.57
CA SER A 552 -34.84 -24.49 -13.43
C SER A 552 -35.92 -23.97 -14.39
N ARG A 553 -36.38 -24.83 -15.32
CA ARG A 553 -37.60 -24.53 -16.08
C ARG A 553 -38.79 -24.44 -15.12
N ALA A 554 -39.53 -23.33 -15.18
CA ALA A 554 -40.72 -23.15 -14.36
C ALA A 554 -41.83 -24.16 -14.73
N VAL A 555 -42.57 -24.61 -13.72
CA VAL A 555 -43.74 -25.49 -13.86
C VAL A 555 -44.95 -24.83 -13.21
N VAL A 556 -46.14 -25.06 -13.74
CA VAL A 556 -47.39 -24.53 -13.18
C VAL A 556 -48.11 -25.63 -12.40
N ALA A 557 -48.59 -25.29 -11.20
CA ALA A 557 -49.53 -26.10 -10.43
C ALA A 557 -50.79 -25.29 -10.14
N ARG A 558 -51.93 -25.97 -10.01
CA ARG A 558 -53.18 -25.41 -9.50
C ARG A 558 -53.49 -26.17 -8.20
N PRO A 559 -53.09 -25.62 -7.05
CA PRO A 559 -53.48 -26.15 -5.75
C PRO A 559 -55.00 -26.16 -5.60
#